data_AF-A0AA38G9L5-F1
#
_entry.id   AF-A0AA38G9L5-F1
#
_cell.length_a   1.000
_cell.length_b   1.000
_cell.length_c   1.000
_cell.angle_alpha   90.00
_cell.angle_beta   90.00
_cell.angle_gamma   90.00
#
_symmetry.space_group_name_H-M   'P 1'
#
loop_
_entity.id
_entity.type
_entity.pdbx_description
1 polymer ?
#
loop_
_entity_poly.entity_id
_entity_poly.type
_entity_poly.pdbx_seq_one_letter_code
_entity_poly.pdbx_strand_id
1 'polypeptide(L)' 'GGMIIESGTTVTILDEAAYYPLKDTIQAAIDLTPVDDSSVGLDLCYQTLGKVSFPSLTFKFKGGVDYELPADKFFIQ' A
#
# COMPACT_ATOMS: atom_id res chain seq x y z
N GLY A 1 8.93 -13.04 -14.90
CA GLY A 1 9.42 -13.03 -13.52
C GLY A 1 9.51 -11.60 -13.03
N GLY A 2 9.52 -11.36 -11.73
CA GLY A 2 9.53 -10.01 -11.16
C GLY A 2 8.81 -9.85 -9.81
N MET A 3 8.26 -10.92 -9.25
CA MET A 3 7.63 -10.95 -7.93
C MET A 3 8.10 -12.20 -7.18
N ILE A 4 8.36 -12.05 -5.88
CA ILE A 4 8.66 -13.15 -4.95
C ILE A 4 7.47 -13.25 -4.00
N ILE A 5 7.00 -14.47 -3.76
CA ILE A 5 5.94 -14.77 -2.78
C ILE A 5 6.58 -15.63 -1.71
N GLU A 6 6.61 -15.12 -0.47
CA GLU A 6 7.28 -15.76 0.65
C GLU A 6 6.58 -15.37 1.96
N SER A 7 6.83 -16.10 3.05
CA SER A 7 6.10 -15.98 4.31
C SER A 7 6.93 -15.42 5.48
N GLY A 8 8.20 -15.11 5.24
CA GLY A 8 9.16 -14.56 6.19
C GLY A 8 9.19 -13.03 6.26
N THR A 9 8.46 -12.34 5.38
CA THR A 9 8.26 -10.88 5.44
C THR A 9 6.81 -10.54 5.80
N THR A 10 6.64 -9.52 6.64
CA THR A 10 5.33 -9.03 7.09
C THR A 10 4.73 -8.01 6.11
N VAL A 11 5.57 -7.29 5.37
CA VAL A 11 5.17 -6.20 4.47
C VAL A 11 5.58 -6.51 3.03
N THR A 12 4.82 -5.99 2.07
CA THR A 12 5.19 -6.06 0.65
C THR A 12 6.33 -5.06 0.39
N ILE A 13 7.49 -5.57 -0.01
CA ILE A 13 8.64 -4.74 -0.38
C ILE A 13 8.64 -4.52 -1.88
N LEU A 14 8.78 -3.27 -2.31
CA LEU A 14 8.88 -2.86 -3.70
C LEU A 14 10.23 -2.19 -3.96
N ASP A 15 10.75 -2.35 -5.17
CA ASP A 15 11.85 -1.51 -5.65
C ASP A 15 11.42 -0.04 -5.62
N GLU A 16 12.33 0.87 -5.30
CA GLU A 16 12.04 2.31 -5.18
C GLU A 16 11.34 2.87 -6.43
N ALA A 17 11.74 2.41 -7.62
CA ALA A 17 11.15 2.84 -8.89
C ALA A 17 9.67 2.43 -9.04
N ALA A 18 9.23 1.40 -8.33
CA ALA A 18 7.82 1.00 -8.25
C ALA A 18 7.12 1.59 -7.02
N TYR A 19 7.84 1.74 -5.91
CA TYR A 19 7.30 2.20 -4.63
C TYR A 19 6.81 3.64 -4.68
N TYR A 20 7.67 4.58 -5.08
CA TYR A 20 7.35 6.01 -5.00
C TYR A 20 6.13 6.40 -5.85
N PRO A 21 6.01 5.99 -7.13
CA PRO A 21 4.82 6.31 -7.93
C PRO A 21 3.53 5.73 -7.36
N LEU A 22 3.60 4.52 -6.78
CA LEU A 22 2.45 3.89 -6.12
C LEU A 22 2.06 4.65 -4.86
N LYS A 23 3.03 5.01 -4.00
CA LYS A 23 2.80 5.79 -2.79
C LYS A 23 2.14 7.13 -3.11
N ASP A 24 2.66 7.87 -4.08
CA ASP A 24 2.10 9.16 -4.49
C ASP A 24 0.66 9.04 -5.01
N THR A 25 0.38 7.98 -5.78
CA THR A 25 -0.96 7.69 -6.31
C THR A 25 -1.95 7.35 -5.19
N ILE A 26 -1.53 6.50 -4.24
CA ILE A 26 -2.35 6.16 -3.06
C ILE A 26 -2.59 7.41 -2.22
N GLN A 27 -1.54 8.22 -2.00
CA GLN A 27 -1.63 9.43 -1.21
C GLN A 27 -2.62 10.44 -1.81
N ALA A 28 -2.61 10.61 -3.13
CA ALA A 28 -3.55 11.49 -3.83
C ALA A 28 -5.00 10.96 -3.85
N ALA A 29 -5.20 9.66 -3.64
CA ALA A 29 -6.52 9.02 -3.65
C ALA A 29 -7.22 9.01 -2.28
N ILE A 30 -6.51 9.35 -1.20
CA ILE A 30 -7.03 9.35 0.17
C ILE A 30 -7.28 10.80 0.61
N ASP A 31 -8.51 11.07 1.06
CA ASP A 31 -8.92 12.39 1.57
C ASP A 31 -8.49 12.60 3.04
N LEU A 32 -7.20 12.47 3.30
CA LEU A 32 -6.56 12.74 4.59
C LEU A 32 -5.20 13.39 4.38
N THR A 33 -4.79 14.21 5.36
CA THR A 33 -3.44 14.76 5.37
C THR A 33 -2.48 13.73 5.99
N PRO A 34 -1.38 13.36 5.30
CA PRO A 34 -0.36 12.50 5.90
C PRO A 34 0.24 13.12 7.15
N VAL A 35 0.59 12.27 8.11
CA VAL A 35 1.29 12.64 9.34
C VAL A 35 2.66 11.96 9.36
N ASP A 36 3.63 12.60 10.01
CA ASP A 36 4.91 11.96 10.32
C ASP A 36 4.74 11.06 11.54
N ASP A 37 4.88 9.75 11.33
CA ASP A 37 5.01 8.75 12.40
C ASP A 37 6.23 7.86 12.13
N SER A 38 7.39 8.51 12.05
CA SER A 38 8.70 7.86 11.89
C SER A 38 8.99 6.75 12.92
N SER A 39 8.25 6.69 14.04
CA SER A 39 8.39 5.65 15.06
C SER A 39 8.00 4.25 14.57
N VAL A 40 7.11 4.17 13.57
CA VAL A 40 6.59 2.92 13.00
C VAL A 40 7.51 2.38 11.89
N GLY A 41 8.42 3.21 11.37
CA GLY A 41 9.33 2.83 10.28
C GLY A 41 8.67 2.76 8.89
N LEU A 42 7.49 3.36 8.73
CA LEU A 42 6.79 3.55 7.45
C LEU A 42 6.73 5.04 7.09
N ASP A 43 6.62 5.36 5.80
CA ASP A 43 6.76 6.74 5.29
C ASP A 43 5.45 7.32 4.70
N LEU A 44 4.32 6.63 4.86
CA LEU A 44 2.97 7.14 4.59
C LEU A 44 2.01 6.71 5.71
N CYS A 45 1.75 7.63 6.64
CA CYS A 45 0.88 7.40 7.79
C CYS A 45 -0.26 8.42 7.82
N TYR A 46 -1.40 8.02 8.37
CA TYR A 46 -2.57 8.88 8.52
C TYR A 46 -3.13 8.77 9.94
N GLN A 47 -3.54 9.89 10.51
CA GLN A 47 -4.30 9.91 11.75
C GLN A 47 -5.80 9.99 11.45
N THR A 48 -6.59 9.09 12.02
CA THR A 48 -8.04 9.04 11.84
C THR A 48 -8.75 8.67 13.15
N LEU A 49 -9.94 9.22 13.36
CA LEU A 49 -10.86 8.85 14.45
C LEU A 49 -12.03 7.97 13.98
N GLY A 50 -12.05 7.60 12.69
CA GLY A 50 -13.17 6.92 12.07
C GLY A 50 -12.77 6.04 10.89
N LYS A 51 -13.77 5.53 10.18
CA LYS A 51 -13.56 4.71 8.98
C LYS A 51 -12.99 5.57 7.85
N VAL A 52 -11.86 5.13 7.30
CA VAL A 52 -11.24 5.72 6.12
C VAL A 52 -11.64 4.91 4.90
N SER A 53 -11.99 5.60 3.82
CA SER A 53 -12.16 4.96 2.51
C SER A 53 -10.80 4.87 1.84
N PHE A 54 -10.28 3.66 1.73
CA PHE A 54 -9.03 3.40 1.02
C PHE A 54 -9.31 3.09 -0.46
N PRO A 55 -8.38 3.42 -1.38
CA PRO A 55 -8.52 3.04 -2.78
C PRO A 55 -8.50 1.52 -2.95
N SER A 56 -9.05 1.00 -4.05
CA SER A 56 -8.81 -0.39 -4.42
C SER A 56 -7.41 -0.52 -5.03
N LEU A 57 -6.75 -1.64 -4.76
CA LEU A 57 -5.45 -1.98 -5.32
C LEU A 57 -5.54 -3.37 -5.96
N THR A 58 -5.09 -3.50 -7.20
CA THR A 58 -5.15 -4.78 -7.92
C THR A 58 -3.81 -5.08 -8.56
N PHE A 59 -3.24 -6.25 -8.25
CA PHE A 59 -2.12 -6.78 -9.02
C PHE A 59 -2.65 -7.44 -10.29
N LYS A 60 -2.22 -6.91 -11.43
CA LYS A 60 -2.53 -7.46 -12.75
C LYS A 60 -1.42 -8.40 -13.19
N PHE A 61 -1.72 -9.68 -13.26
CA PHE A 61 -0.79 -10.70 -13.70
C PHE A 61 -0.97 -11.03 -15.19
N LYS A 62 0.12 -11.47 -15.82
CA LYS A 62 0.07 -11.96 -17.20
C LYS A 62 -0.94 -13.10 -17.31
N GLY A 63 -1.69 -13.11 -18.42
CA GLY A 63 -2.76 -14.09 -18.64
C GLY A 63 -4.15 -13.62 -18.23
N GLY A 64 -4.30 -12.34 -17.84
CA GLY A 64 -5.59 -11.74 -17.51
C GLY A 64 -6.08 -12.11 -16.11
N VAL A 65 -5.15 -12.42 -15.20
CA VAL A 65 -5.47 -12.75 -13.81
C VAL A 65 -5.29 -11.49 -12.96
N ASP A 66 -6.38 -11.07 -12.33
CA ASP A 66 -6.39 -9.92 -11.42
C ASP A 66 -6.47 -10.44 -9.97
N TYR A 67 -5.58 -9.96 -9.11
CA TYR A 67 -5.64 -10.18 -7.67
C TYR A 67 -5.92 -8.85 -6.98
N GLU A 68 -7.15 -8.70 -6.50
CA GLU A 68 -7.56 -7.54 -5.73
C GLU A 68 -7.06 -7.68 -4.28
N LEU A 69 -6.28 -6.68 -3.83
CA LEU A 69 -5.86 -6.56 -2.45
C LEU A 69 -6.96 -5.90 -1.64
N PRO A 70 -7.45 -6.55 -0.56
CA PRO A 70 -8.41 -5.92 0.33
C PRO A 70 -7.83 -4.62 0.92
N ALA A 71 -8.67 -3.59 0.99
CA ALA A 71 -8.23 -2.25 1.36
C ALA A 71 -7.71 -2.16 2.80
N ASP A 72 -8.14 -3.07 3.66
CA ASP A 72 -7.70 -3.26 5.05
C ASP A 72 -6.41 -4.10 5.17
N LYS A 73 -5.74 -4.43 4.06
CA LYS A 73 -4.58 -5.34 4.04
C LYS A 73 -3.29 -4.70 3.54
N PHE A 74 -3.33 -3.46 3.03
CA PHE A 74 -2.13 -2.73 2.63
C PHE A 74 -1.86 -1.46 3.45
N PHE A 75 -2.67 -1.20 4.48
CA PHE A 75 -2.37 -0.30 5.59
C PHE A 75 -2.39 -1.09 6.90
N ILE A 76 -1.46 -0.79 7.81
CA ILE A 76 -1.38 -1.44 9.14
C ILE A 76 -1.89 -0.49 10.23
N GLN A 77 -2.44 -1.07 11.30
CA GLN A 77 -2.91 -0.37 12.51
C GLN A 77 -2.13 -0.84 13.73
#